data_AF-A0A134AGP6-F1
#
_entry.id   AF-A0A134AGP6-F1
#
_cell.length_a   1.000
_cell.length_b   1.000
_cell.length_c   1.000
_cell.angle_alpha   90.00
_cell.angle_beta   90.00
_cell.angle_gamma   90.00
#
_symmetry.space_group_name_H-M   'P 1'
#
loop_
_entity.id
_entity.type
_entity.pdbx_description
1 polymer ?
#
loop_
_entity_poly.entity_id
_entity_poly.type
_entity_poly.pdbx_seq_one_letter_code
_entity_poly.pdbx_strand_id
1 'polypeptide(L)'
;MILVVALTYSLCACSKGTQKGFTSYDDANGEFKKTVAALNWPEDYKVPTELDGEKDAEYQAGYGDTRASQYWEEAWEMEWLNNYKTNKERADKAIEELEKATDMAYMSPSKCDDATRRYFKEMLDKAKAQDPSGVEENLKQNGPTF
;
A
#
# COMPACT_ATOMS: atom_id res chain seq x y z
N MET A 1 16.97 -6.14 -6.86
CA MET A 1 17.89 -5.07 -6.43
C MET A 1 17.08 -4.16 -5.51
N ILE A 2 17.17 -4.38 -4.21
CA ILE A 2 16.44 -3.56 -3.23
C ILE A 2 17.23 -2.26 -3.07
N LEU A 3 16.63 -1.14 -3.46
CA LEU A 3 17.20 0.18 -3.25
C LEU A 3 16.50 0.80 -2.02
N VAL A 4 16.88 0.38 -0.81
CA VAL A 4 16.61 1.19 0.38
C VAL A 4 17.66 2.31 0.37
N VAL A 5 17.26 3.50 -0.06
CA VAL A 5 18.12 4.68 0.04
C VAL A 5 17.89 5.31 1.41
N ALA A 6 18.48 4.71 2.44
CA ALA A 6 18.74 5.38 3.71
C ALA A 6 20.01 6.22 3.54
N LEU A 7 19.84 7.48 3.13
CA LEU A 7 20.95 8.40 2.88
C LEU A 7 21.37 9.06 4.20
N THR A 8 22.31 8.46 4.92
CA THR A 8 22.83 9.03 6.18
C THR A 8 23.86 10.12 5.91
N TYR A 9 23.41 11.38 5.88
CA TYR A 9 24.32 12.53 5.93
C TYR A 9 24.51 13.00 7.38
N SER A 10 25.67 12.69 7.95
CA SER A 10 26.17 13.38 9.14
C SER A 10 26.67 14.77 8.75
N LEU A 11 25.87 15.81 9.00
CA LEU A 11 26.34 17.18 9.11
C LEU A 11 25.65 17.88 10.28
N CYS A 12 26.47 18.27 11.26
CA CYS A 12 26.10 18.99 12.45
C CYS A 12 25.91 20.48 12.11
N ALA A 13 24.68 21.00 12.18
CA ALA A 13 24.37 22.42 12.42
C ALA A 13 22.86 22.62 12.62
N CYS A 14 22.47 23.30 13.70
CA CYS A 14 21.09 23.65 14.01
C CYS A 14 20.49 24.57 12.94
N SER A 15 19.54 24.06 12.15
CA SER A 15 18.43 24.85 11.60
C SER A 15 17.24 23.90 11.40
N LYS A 16 16.10 24.23 12.03
CA LYS A 16 14.80 23.61 11.70
C LYS A 16 14.41 24.07 10.30
N GLY A 17 14.96 23.42 9.29
CA GLY A 17 14.60 23.59 7.90
C GLY A 17 14.05 22.28 7.39
N THR A 18 12.75 22.05 7.55
CA THR A 18 12.06 20.95 6.89
C THR A 18 12.34 21.07 5.40
N GLN A 19 13.08 20.13 4.81
CA GLN A 19 13.25 20.06 3.37
C GLN A 19 11.85 19.96 2.75
N LYS A 20 11.53 20.88 1.83
CA LYS A 20 10.18 21.01 1.26
C LYS A 20 9.75 19.67 0.64
N GLY A 21 8.82 18.97 1.29
CA GLY A 21 8.32 17.66 0.85
C GLY A 21 8.62 16.47 1.78
N PHE A 22 9.39 16.67 2.85
CA PHE A 22 9.61 15.66 3.90
C PHE A 22 8.89 16.04 5.20
N THR A 23 8.59 15.05 6.03
CA THR A 23 7.80 15.14 7.25
C THR A 23 8.31 14.14 8.31
N SER A 24 7.91 14.33 9.56
CA SER A 24 8.30 13.43 10.67
C SER A 24 7.56 12.09 10.61
N TYR A 25 8.05 11.08 11.34
CA TYR A 25 7.30 9.85 11.56
C TYR A 25 5.92 10.12 12.16
N ASP A 26 5.79 11.04 13.13
CA ASP A 26 4.52 11.32 13.79
C ASP A 26 3.48 11.88 12.80
N ASP A 27 3.90 12.77 11.91
CA ASP A 27 3.04 13.32 10.86
C ASP A 27 2.65 12.24 9.84
N ALA A 28 3.61 11.42 9.38
CA ALA A 28 3.34 10.32 8.46
C ALA A 28 2.43 9.24 9.09
N ASN A 29 2.64 8.92 10.38
CA ASN A 29 1.79 8.02 11.14
C ASN A 29 0.38 8.61 11.35
N GLY A 30 0.27 9.93 11.47
CA GLY A 30 -1.01 10.64 11.46
C GLY A 30 -1.77 10.48 10.14
N GLU A 31 -1.09 10.66 9.00
CA GLU A 31 -1.64 10.39 7.66
C GLU A 31 -2.10 8.93 7.53
N PHE A 32 -1.25 8.00 7.96
CA PHE A 32 -1.53 6.56 7.94
C PHE A 32 -2.80 6.22 8.71
N LYS A 33 -2.86 6.60 10.00
CA LYS A 33 -4.01 6.32 10.88
C LYS A 33 -5.31 6.93 10.34
N LYS A 34 -5.24 8.15 9.80
CA LYS A 34 -6.40 8.82 9.18
C LYS A 34 -6.91 8.03 7.97
N THR A 35 -6.01 7.56 7.12
CA THR A 35 -6.34 6.81 5.90
C THR A 35 -6.88 5.43 6.25
N VAL A 36 -6.23 4.72 7.18
CA VAL A 36 -6.70 3.42 7.70
C VAL A 36 -8.14 3.51 8.23
N ALA A 37 -8.47 4.57 8.98
CA ALA A 37 -9.81 4.77 9.53
C ALA A 37 -10.87 5.13 8.47
N ALA A 38 -10.47 5.60 7.29
CA ALA A 38 -11.36 5.96 6.19
C ALA A 38 -11.63 4.79 5.23
N LEU A 39 -10.76 3.79 5.21
CA LEU A 39 -10.88 2.60 4.36
C LEU A 39 -11.74 1.52 5.03
N ASN A 40 -12.41 0.73 4.19
CA ASN A 40 -13.03 -0.52 4.60
C ASN A 40 -11.99 -1.65 4.61
N TRP A 41 -12.27 -2.74 5.33
CA TRP A 41 -11.33 -3.86 5.44
C TRP A 41 -12.09 -5.19 5.36
N PRO A 42 -11.43 -6.29 4.97
CA PRO A 42 -12.00 -7.62 5.11
C PRO A 42 -12.37 -7.89 6.58
N GLU A 43 -13.48 -8.58 6.84
CA GLU A 43 -14.05 -8.73 8.19
C GLU A 43 -13.07 -9.36 9.20
N ASP A 44 -12.25 -10.30 8.74
CA ASP A 44 -11.29 -11.04 9.57
C ASP A 44 -9.86 -10.44 9.53
N TYR A 45 -9.66 -9.30 8.86
CA TYR A 45 -8.34 -8.71 8.70
C TYR A 45 -7.90 -7.96 9.97
N LYS A 46 -6.66 -8.22 10.40
CA LYS A 46 -6.05 -7.48 11.50
C LYS A 46 -5.50 -6.15 10.98
N VAL A 47 -6.35 -5.13 11.00
CA VAL A 47 -6.03 -3.78 10.54
C VAL A 47 -4.80 -3.21 11.27
N PRO A 48 -3.78 -2.70 10.56
CA PRO A 48 -2.60 -2.10 11.19
C PRO A 48 -2.97 -0.80 11.90
N THR A 49 -2.46 -0.61 13.11
CA THR A 49 -2.78 0.55 13.95
C THR A 49 -1.72 1.64 13.91
N GLU A 50 -0.53 1.34 13.41
CA GLU A 50 0.60 2.28 13.30
C GLU A 50 1.36 2.05 12.00
N LEU A 51 1.94 3.15 11.50
CA LEU A 51 2.87 3.12 10.37
C LEU A 51 4.10 2.27 10.73
N ASP A 52 4.50 1.41 9.82
CA ASP A 52 5.74 0.65 9.91
C ASP A 52 6.97 1.49 9.51
N GLY A 53 8.15 1.06 9.91
CA GLY A 53 9.41 1.75 9.64
C GLY A 53 10.04 2.46 10.85
N GLU A 54 11.09 3.24 10.58
CA GLU A 54 11.95 3.84 11.60
C GLU A 54 11.38 5.15 12.15
N LYS A 55 11.14 5.20 13.47
CA LYS A 55 10.54 6.36 14.13
C LYS A 55 11.39 7.64 14.08
N ASP A 56 12.70 7.48 13.94
CA ASP A 56 13.65 8.59 13.90
C ASP A 56 14.01 9.03 12.46
N ALA A 57 13.31 8.51 11.45
CA ALA A 57 13.49 8.85 10.04
C ALA A 57 12.59 10.01 9.58
N GLU A 58 12.96 10.62 8.45
CA GLU A 58 12.12 11.55 7.72
C GLU A 58 11.42 10.84 6.56
N TYR A 59 10.15 11.16 6.35
CA TYR A 59 9.27 10.53 5.38
C TYR A 59 8.80 11.54 4.34
N GLN A 60 8.48 11.10 3.14
CA GLN A 60 7.84 11.99 2.16
C GLN A 60 6.42 12.36 2.61
N ALA A 61 5.99 13.59 2.36
CA ALA A 61 4.61 13.99 2.59
C ALA A 61 3.63 13.10 1.78
N GLY A 62 2.59 12.59 2.42
CA GLY A 62 1.67 11.61 1.86
C GLY A 62 2.17 10.15 1.93
N TYR A 63 3.32 9.87 2.52
CA TYR A 63 3.82 8.49 2.66
C TYR A 63 2.86 7.63 3.50
N GLY A 64 2.28 8.18 4.57
CA GLY A 64 1.36 7.42 5.42
C GLY A 64 0.08 7.01 4.68
N ASP A 65 -0.45 7.91 3.84
CA ASP A 65 -1.62 7.62 2.99
C ASP A 65 -1.33 6.51 1.97
N THR A 66 -0.19 6.60 1.27
CA THR A 66 0.28 5.55 0.36
C THR A 66 0.43 4.22 1.09
N ARG A 67 1.08 4.21 2.27
CA ARG A 67 1.37 2.98 3.00
C ARG A 67 0.08 2.33 3.51
N ALA A 68 -0.87 3.11 4.02
CA ALA A 68 -2.18 2.60 4.42
C ALA A 68 -2.94 1.96 3.24
N SER A 69 -2.86 2.59 2.06
CA SER A 69 -3.48 2.06 0.83
C SER A 69 -2.85 0.75 0.37
N GLN A 70 -1.52 0.59 0.53
CA GLN A 70 -0.82 -0.67 0.23
C GLN A 70 -1.24 -1.81 1.17
N TYR A 71 -1.41 -1.54 2.47
CA TYR A 71 -1.96 -2.54 3.39
C TYR A 71 -3.39 -2.94 3.03
N TRP A 72 -4.18 -1.98 2.57
CA TRP A 72 -5.54 -2.23 2.12
C TRP A 72 -5.58 -3.09 0.85
N GLU A 73 -4.71 -2.80 -0.13
CA GLU A 73 -4.55 -3.61 -1.35
C GLU A 73 -4.18 -5.06 -0.99
N GLU A 74 -3.14 -5.24 -0.17
CA GLU A 74 -2.71 -6.56 0.31
C GLU A 74 -3.81 -7.30 1.07
N ALA A 75 -4.58 -6.60 1.92
CA ALA A 75 -5.68 -7.19 2.67
C ALA A 75 -6.74 -7.81 1.75
N TRP A 76 -7.14 -7.09 0.70
CA TRP A 76 -8.12 -7.59 -0.26
C TRP A 76 -7.55 -8.63 -1.22
N GLU A 77 -6.27 -8.53 -1.58
CA GLU A 77 -5.58 -9.58 -2.34
C GLU A 77 -5.52 -10.90 -1.58
N MET A 78 -5.18 -10.85 -0.29
CA MET A 78 -5.20 -12.01 0.59
C MET A 78 -6.61 -12.55 0.80
N GLU A 79 -7.60 -11.67 0.96
CA GLU A 79 -9.01 -12.06 1.03
C GLU A 79 -9.42 -12.83 -0.22
N TRP A 80 -9.08 -12.34 -1.41
CA TRP A 80 -9.35 -13.04 -2.66
C TRP A 80 -8.61 -14.40 -2.72
N LEU A 81 -7.30 -14.42 -2.45
CA LEU A 81 -6.46 -15.61 -2.55
C LEU A 81 -6.93 -16.74 -1.61
N ASN A 82 -7.43 -16.38 -0.43
CA ASN A 82 -7.94 -17.36 0.54
C ASN A 82 -9.33 -17.92 0.16
N ASN A 83 -10.09 -17.22 -0.68
CA ASN A 83 -11.51 -17.50 -0.92
C ASN A 83 -11.86 -17.87 -2.37
N TYR A 84 -11.03 -17.58 -3.37
CA TYR A 84 -11.40 -17.72 -4.78
C TYR A 84 -11.88 -19.13 -5.17
N LYS A 85 -11.41 -20.17 -4.49
CA LYS A 85 -11.83 -21.57 -4.70
C LYS A 85 -12.97 -22.05 -3.80
N THR A 86 -13.24 -21.37 -2.70
CA THR A 86 -14.03 -21.92 -1.57
C THR A 86 -15.22 -21.04 -1.19
N ASN A 87 -15.14 -19.74 -1.43
CA ASN A 87 -16.18 -18.77 -1.12
C ASN A 87 -16.22 -17.67 -2.19
N LYS A 88 -17.09 -17.88 -3.19
CA LYS A 88 -17.23 -16.97 -4.33
C LYS A 88 -17.66 -15.56 -3.91
N GLU A 89 -18.56 -15.43 -2.94
CA GLU A 89 -19.07 -14.13 -2.49
C GLU A 89 -17.96 -13.26 -1.91
N ARG A 90 -17.12 -13.83 -1.03
CA ARG A 90 -15.95 -13.14 -0.46
C ARG A 90 -14.92 -12.78 -1.55
N ALA A 91 -14.67 -13.69 -2.48
CA ALA A 91 -13.73 -13.45 -3.58
C ALA A 91 -14.24 -12.35 -4.54
N ASP A 92 -15.52 -12.37 -4.92
CA ASP A 92 -16.10 -11.33 -5.79
C ASP A 92 -16.04 -9.95 -5.11
N LYS A 93 -16.37 -9.88 -3.81
CA LYS A 93 -16.26 -8.65 -3.02
C LYS A 93 -14.82 -8.14 -2.98
N ALA A 94 -13.84 -9.02 -2.79
CA ALA A 94 -12.44 -8.62 -2.81
C ALA A 94 -12.01 -8.00 -4.15
N ILE A 95 -12.49 -8.55 -5.27
CA ILE A 95 -12.24 -7.95 -6.61
C ILE A 95 -12.94 -6.60 -6.75
N GLU A 96 -14.20 -6.47 -6.33
CA GLU A 96 -14.94 -5.20 -6.37
C GLU A 96 -14.22 -4.10 -5.59
N GLU A 97 -13.67 -4.44 -4.42
CA GLU A 97 -12.87 -3.51 -3.64
C GLU A 97 -11.58 -3.18 -4.37
N LEU A 98 -10.77 -4.17 -4.78
CA LEU A 98 -9.50 -3.94 -5.48
C LEU A 98 -9.64 -3.12 -6.77
N GLU A 99 -10.76 -3.18 -7.49
CA GLU A 99 -11.00 -2.32 -8.66
C GLU A 99 -10.96 -0.82 -8.30
N LYS A 100 -11.39 -0.45 -7.10
CA LYS A 100 -11.37 0.94 -6.60
C LYS A 100 -9.96 1.48 -6.42
N ALA A 101 -8.97 0.60 -6.22
CA ALA A 101 -7.55 0.97 -6.13
C ALA A 101 -7.11 1.81 -7.33
N THR A 102 -7.65 1.52 -8.52
CA THR A 102 -7.26 2.21 -9.76
C THR A 102 -7.58 3.70 -9.78
N ASP A 103 -8.49 4.15 -8.91
CA ASP A 103 -8.87 5.55 -8.73
C ASP A 103 -8.31 6.16 -7.43
N MET A 104 -7.60 5.38 -6.59
CA MET A 104 -7.01 5.86 -5.35
C MET A 104 -5.74 6.70 -5.59
N ALA A 105 -5.45 7.61 -4.67
CA ALA A 105 -4.38 8.61 -4.82
C ALA A 105 -2.98 7.98 -5.06
N TYR A 106 -2.68 6.87 -4.38
CA TYR A 106 -1.40 6.16 -4.53
C TYR A 106 -1.23 5.54 -5.94
N MET A 107 -2.32 5.21 -6.63
CA MET A 107 -2.33 4.77 -8.02
C MET A 107 -2.44 5.93 -9.02
N SER A 108 -2.34 7.19 -8.59
CA SER A 108 -2.34 8.31 -9.54
C SER A 108 -1.08 8.34 -10.40
N PRO A 109 -1.10 8.93 -11.62
CA PRO A 109 0.09 9.10 -12.46
C PRO A 109 1.24 9.87 -11.80
N SER A 110 0.93 10.66 -10.76
CA SER A 110 1.94 11.39 -9.99
C SER A 110 2.69 10.55 -8.96
N LYS A 111 2.18 9.36 -8.63
CA LYS A 111 2.66 8.50 -7.53
C LYS A 111 3.03 7.08 -7.98
N CYS A 112 2.37 6.57 -9.01
CA CYS A 112 2.57 5.24 -9.55
C CYS A 112 2.77 5.33 -11.07
N ASP A 113 3.79 4.67 -11.62
CA ASP A 113 4.09 4.71 -13.05
C ASP A 113 3.10 3.90 -13.90
N ASP A 114 3.05 4.17 -15.20
CA ASP A 114 2.10 3.55 -16.12
C ASP A 114 2.24 2.03 -16.22
N ALA A 115 3.46 1.50 -16.06
CA ALA A 115 3.70 0.06 -16.15
C ALA A 115 3.14 -0.65 -14.92
N THR A 116 3.36 -0.10 -13.73
CA THR A 116 2.80 -0.62 -12.48
C THR A 116 1.27 -0.57 -12.48
N ARG A 117 0.66 0.54 -12.92
CA ARG A 117 -0.81 0.63 -13.04
C ARG A 117 -1.39 -0.35 -14.06
N ARG A 118 -0.68 -0.59 -15.16
CA ARG A 118 -1.10 -1.59 -16.16
C ARG A 118 -0.98 -3.00 -15.58
N TYR A 119 0.13 -3.30 -14.90
CA TYR A 119 0.33 -4.59 -14.24
C TYR A 119 -0.79 -4.89 -13.24
N PHE A 120 -1.18 -3.91 -12.42
CA PHE A 120 -2.28 -4.07 -11.47
C PHE A 120 -3.62 -4.42 -12.17
N LYS A 121 -3.91 -3.79 -13.32
CA LYS A 121 -5.09 -4.15 -14.13
C LYS A 121 -5.02 -5.56 -14.69
N GLU A 122 -3.86 -5.95 -15.23
CA GLU A 122 -3.63 -7.31 -15.73
C GLU A 122 -3.74 -8.36 -14.61
N MET A 123 -3.30 -8.03 -13.41
CA MET A 123 -3.49 -8.85 -12.21
C MET A 123 -4.98 -9.05 -11.91
N LEU A 124 -5.79 -7.98 -11.91
CA LEU A 124 -7.24 -8.10 -11.69
C LEU A 124 -7.94 -8.93 -12.76
N ASP A 125 -7.53 -8.79 -14.03
CA ASP A 125 -8.08 -9.59 -15.13
C ASP A 125 -7.78 -11.08 -14.96
N LYS A 126 -6.55 -11.43 -14.52
CA LYS A 126 -6.20 -12.81 -14.16
C LYS A 126 -7.01 -13.33 -12.97
N ALA A 127 -7.16 -12.53 -11.92
CA ALA A 127 -7.92 -12.91 -10.75
C ALA A 127 -9.40 -13.17 -11.08
N LYS A 128 -10.02 -12.34 -11.94
CA LYS A 128 -11.36 -12.59 -12.48
C LYS A 128 -11.45 -13.88 -13.29
N ALA A 129 -10.38 -14.24 -14.00
CA ALA A 129 -10.24 -15.53 -14.69
C ALA A 129 -9.86 -16.70 -13.77
N GLN A 130 -9.87 -16.50 -12.44
CA GLN A 130 -9.50 -17.51 -11.42
C GLN A 130 -8.04 -17.96 -11.49
N ASP A 131 -7.17 -17.16 -12.10
CA ASP A 131 -5.73 -17.35 -12.13
C ASP A 131 -5.08 -16.54 -11.00
N PRO A 132 -4.50 -17.18 -9.96
CA PRO A 132 -3.91 -16.49 -8.82
C PRO A 132 -2.53 -15.91 -9.10
N SER A 133 -1.90 -16.24 -10.23
CA SER A 133 -0.48 -15.93 -10.48
C SER A 133 -0.15 -14.45 -10.39
N GLY A 134 -1.07 -13.58 -10.83
CA GLY A 134 -0.90 -12.13 -10.72
C GLY A 134 -0.91 -11.68 -9.25
N VAL A 135 -1.89 -12.15 -8.47
CA VAL A 135 -2.06 -11.76 -7.07
C VAL A 135 -0.89 -12.27 -6.22
N GLU A 136 -0.50 -13.54 -6.42
CA GLU A 136 0.66 -14.13 -5.72
C GLU A 136 1.96 -13.38 -6.02
N GLU A 137 2.14 -12.92 -7.26
CA GLU A 137 3.31 -12.13 -7.66
C GLU A 137 3.26 -10.71 -7.08
N ASN A 138 2.11 -10.03 -7.12
CA ASN A 138 1.96 -8.68 -6.58
C ASN A 138 2.23 -8.66 -5.07
N LEU A 139 1.62 -9.59 -4.32
CA LEU A 139 1.87 -9.76 -2.89
C LEU A 139 3.37 -9.92 -2.60
N LYS A 140 4.04 -10.82 -3.33
CA LYS A 140 5.49 -11.08 -3.13
C LYS A 140 6.39 -9.87 -3.43
N GLN A 141 5.99 -8.99 -4.35
CA GLN A 141 6.82 -7.87 -4.79
C GLN A 141 6.50 -6.56 -4.07
N ASN A 142 5.22 -6.34 -3.78
CA ASN A 142 4.65 -5.04 -3.40
C ASN A 142 3.88 -5.07 -2.07
N GLY A 143 3.53 -6.26 -1.56
CA GLY A 143 2.83 -6.43 -0.30
C GLY A 143 3.67 -5.92 0.88
N PRO A 144 3.11 -5.09 1.78
CA PRO A 144 3.86 -4.58 2.93
C PRO A 144 4.25 -5.66 3.95
N THR A 145 3.66 -6.87 3.90
CA THR A 145 3.94 -7.96 4.85
C THR A 145 4.61 -9.19 4.23
N PHE A 146 4.87 -9.20 2.93
CA PHE A 146 5.44 -10.33 2.18
C PHE A 146 6.93 -10.18 1.84
#